data_AF-A0A4Q3ENT6-F1
#
_entry.id   AF-A0A4Q3ENT6-F1
#
_cell.length_a   1.000
_cell.length_b   1.000
_cell.length_c   1.000
_cell.angle_alpha   90.00
_cell.angle_beta   90.00
_cell.angle_gamma   90.00
#
_symmetry.space_group_name_H-M   'P 1'
#
loop_
_entity.id
_entity.type
_entity.pdbx_description
1 polymer ?
#
loop_
_entity_poly.entity_id
_entity_poly.type
_entity_poly.pdbx_seq_one_letter_code
_entity_poly.pdbx_strand_id
1 'polypeptide(L)' 'MKDNYVSLMVDVDGQSLKGFCLRITDEFYETYAVILDGCQSFSIWLDDTKKSWQASKYANVSPQLMERIIQNLSTNLQVS' A
#
# COMPACT_ATOMS: atom_id res chain seq x y z
N MET A 1 9.63 7.34 15.62
CA MET A 1 8.20 7.06 15.35
C MET A 1 7.73 7.73 14.05
N LYS A 2 8.60 7.88 13.04
CA LYS A 2 8.29 8.43 11.70
C LYS A 2 8.41 7.37 10.59
N ASP A 3 9.04 6.23 10.86
CA ASP A 3 9.50 5.29 9.82
C ASP A 3 8.42 4.30 9.36
N ASN A 4 7.23 4.36 9.97
CA ASN A 4 6.10 3.50 9.60
C ASN A 4 5.09 4.20 8.68
N TYR A 5 5.31 5.46 8.32
CA TYR A 5 4.34 6.24 7.55
C TYR A 5 4.89 6.60 6.18
N VAL A 6 4.18 6.23 5.12
CA VAL A 6 4.54 6.58 3.74
C VAL A 6 3.37 7.32 3.09
N SER A 7 3.57 8.59 2.76
CA SER A 7 2.57 9.36 2.00
C SER A 7 2.36 8.74 0.63
N LEU A 8 1.10 8.70 0.17
CA LEU A 8 0.71 8.21 -1.14
C LEU A 8 0.09 9.33 -1.98
N MET A 9 0.53 9.39 -3.23
CA MET A 9 -0.17 10.07 -4.31
C MET A 9 -0.21 9.10 -5.49
N VAL A 10 -1.41 8.70 -5.88
CA VAL A 10 -1.61 7.67 -6.89
C VAL A 10 -2.56 8.18 -7.95
N ASP A 11 -2.09 8.24 -9.19
CA ASP A 11 -2.92 8.53 -10.35
C ASP A 11 -3.42 7.21 -10.97
N VAL A 12 -4.74 7.02 -10.98
CA VAL A 12 -5.40 5.85 -11.58
C VAL A 12 -6.65 6.30 -12.32
N ASP A 13 -6.87 5.80 -13.54
CA ASP A 13 -8.06 6.09 -14.35
C ASP A 13 -8.41 7.59 -14.48
N GLY A 14 -7.39 8.46 -14.51
CA GLY A 14 -7.56 9.92 -14.60
C GLY A 14 -7.96 10.61 -13.29
N GLN A 15 -7.98 9.89 -12.17
CA GLN A 15 -8.20 10.40 -10.83
C GLN A 15 -6.91 10.34 -10.01
N SER A 16 -6.58 11.45 -9.34
CA SER A 16 -5.48 11.50 -8.37
C SER A 16 -6.01 11.22 -6.97
N LEU A 17 -5.68 10.06 -6.42
CA LEU A 17 -6.01 9.67 -5.06
C LEU A 17 -4.84 10.04 -4.13
N LYS A 18 -5.15 10.71 -3.02
CA LYS A 18 -4.19 11.07 -1.98
C LYS A 18 -4.44 10.25 -0.74
N GLY A 19 -3.38 9.99 0.02
CA GLY A 19 -3.50 9.29 1.28
C GLY A 19 -2.16 8.83 1.81
N PHE A 20 -2.14 7.68 2.48
CA PHE A 20 -0.94 7.14 3.08
C PHE A 20 -1.00 5.63 3.31
N CYS A 21 0.18 5.03 3.43
CA CYS A 21 0.40 3.72 4.00
C CYS A 21 0.93 3.86 5.43
N LEU A 22 0.38 3.06 6.33
CA LEU A 22 0.93 2.84 7.66
C LEU A 22 1.46 1.41 7.74
N ARG A 23 2.78 1.25 7.89
CA ARG A 23 3.43 -0.03 8.14
C ARG A 23 2.95 -0.57 9.48
N ILE A 24 2.38 -1.76 9.45
CA ILE A 24 2.03 -2.54 10.63
C ILE A 24 3.25 -3.41 10.92
N THR A 25 3.94 -3.09 12.01
CA THR A 25 5.07 -3.89 12.48
C THR A 25 4.54 -5.17 13.11
N ASP A 26 4.78 -6.29 12.45
CA ASP A 26 4.53 -7.64 12.93
C ASP A 26 5.75 -8.52 12.60
N GLU A 27 5.92 -9.63 13.31
CA GLU A 27 7.06 -10.54 13.14
C GLU A 27 6.92 -11.46 11.92
N PHE A 28 5.73 -11.54 11.33
CA PHE A 28 5.41 -12.54 10.32
C PHE A 28 5.40 -12.01 8.88
N TYR A 29 4.79 -10.84 8.65
CA TYR A 29 4.57 -10.32 7.30
C TYR A 29 4.82 -8.82 7.22
N GLU A 30 5.49 -8.39 6.16
CA GLU A 30 5.53 -6.98 5.81
C GLU A 30 4.14 -6.52 5.38
N THR A 31 3.46 -5.80 6.28
CA THR A 31 2.05 -5.42 6.13
C THR A 31 1.89 -3.91 6.22
N TYR A 32 1.02 -3.35 5.37
CA TYR A 32 0.65 -1.93 5.39
C TYR A 32 -0.86 -1.78 5.40
N ALA A 33 -1.36 -0.91 6.27
CA ALA A 33 -2.71 -0.35 6.13
C ALA A 33 -2.67 0.79 5.12
N VAL A 34 -3.57 0.77 4.15
CA VAL A 34 -3.71 1.75 3.08
C VAL A 34 -4.95 2.58 3.30
N ILE A 35 -4.77 3.90 3.37
CA ILE A 35 -5.82 4.89 3.49
C ILE A 35 -5.71 5.80 2.28
N LEU A 36 -6.75 5.85 1.44
CA LEU A 36 -6.85 6.74 0.29
C LEU A 36 -8.16 7.51 0.36
N ASP A 37 -8.12 8.79 0.03
CA ASP A 37 -9.28 9.67 0.00
C ASP A 37 -10.36 9.10 -0.94
N GLY A 38 -11.60 8.97 -0.43
CA GLY A 38 -12.72 8.44 -1.19
C GLY A 38 -12.74 6.92 -1.38
N CYS A 39 -11.78 6.19 -0.79
CA CYS A 39 -11.70 4.74 -0.83
C CYS A 39 -11.96 4.13 0.55
N GLN A 40 -12.50 2.90 0.57
CA GLN A 40 -12.52 2.09 1.80
C GLN A 40 -11.08 1.73 2.17
N SER A 41 -10.71 1.85 3.44
CA SER A 41 -9.39 1.43 3.93
C SER A 41 -9.21 -0.08 3.80
N PHE A 42 -8.02 -0.51 3.43
CA PHE A 42 -7.67 -1.93 3.29
C PHE A 42 -6.22 -2.18 3.70
N SER A 43 -5.84 -3.45 3.82
CA SER A 43 -4.45 -3.84 4.08
C SER A 43 -3.84 -4.52 2.87
N ILE A 44 -2.53 -4.30 2.69
CA ILE A 44 -1.69 -5.02 1.74
C ILE A 44 -0.52 -5.66 2.47
N TRP A 45 -0.07 -6.80 1.98
CA TRP A 45 1.09 -7.50 2.54
C TRP A 45 1.88 -8.22 1.47
N LEU A 46 3.18 -8.39 1.71
CA LEU A 46 4.02 -9.24 0.88
C LEU A 46 3.86 -10.70 1.33
N ASP A 47 3.23 -11.52 0.50
CA ASP A 47 3.12 -12.97 0.75
C ASP A 47 4.43 -13.64 0.37
N ASP A 48 5.21 -14.04 1.38
CA ASP A 48 6.51 -14.65 1.21
C ASP A 48 6.48 -16.01 0.50
N THR A 49 5.37 -16.73 0.58
CA THR A 49 5.19 -18.03 -0.08
C THR A 49 4.98 -17.83 -1.58
N LYS A 50 4.23 -16.79 -1.95
CA LYS A 50 3.91 -16.48 -3.35
C LYS A 50 4.86 -15.47 -3.99
N LYS A 51 5.75 -14.88 -3.20
CA LYS A 51 6.64 -13.78 -3.59
C LYS A 51 5.90 -12.66 -4.33
N SER A 52 4.70 -12.32 -3.85
CA SER A 52 3.83 -11.32 -4.46
C SER A 52 3.01 -10.58 -3.42
N TRP A 53 2.71 -9.32 -3.72
CA TRP A 53 1.84 -8.50 -2.89
C TRP A 53 0.38 -8.97 -2.98
N GLN A 54 -0.28 -9.01 -1.84
CA GLN A 54 -1.68 -9.37 -1.69
C GLN A 54 -2.44 -8.21 -1.02
N ALA A 55 -3.76 -8.17 -1.21
CA ALA A 55 -4.65 -7.19 -0.60
C ALA A 55 -5.80 -7.89 0.14
N SER A 56 -6.42 -7.19 1.10
CA SER A 56 -7.56 -7.74 1.84
C SER A 56 -8.68 -8.20 0.90
N LYS A 57 -9.33 -9.34 1.23
CA LYS A 57 -10.30 -10.03 0.36
C LYS A 57 -11.46 -9.16 -0.16
N TYR A 58 -11.82 -8.11 0.57
CA TYR A 58 -12.92 -7.19 0.24
C TYR A 58 -12.44 -5.81 -0.22
N ALA A 59 -11.13 -5.65 -0.41
CA ALA A 59 -10.58 -4.42 -0.97
C ALA A 59 -10.99 -4.37 -2.44
N ASN A 60 -11.84 -3.41 -2.83
CA ASN A 60 -12.18 -3.16 -4.23
C ASN A 60 -11.05 -2.40 -4.92
N VAL A 61 -9.87 -3.04 -4.98
CA VAL A 61 -8.62 -2.44 -5.46
C VAL A 61 -8.33 -2.99 -6.84
N SER A 62 -8.25 -2.10 -7.83
CA SER A 62 -7.87 -2.50 -9.18
C SER A 62 -6.38 -2.93 -9.20
N PRO A 63 -5.99 -3.84 -10.11
CA PRO A 63 -4.59 -4.24 -10.25
C PRO A 63 -3.64 -3.06 -10.49
N GLN A 64 -4.10 -2.05 -11.24
CA GLN A 64 -3.32 -0.83 -11.51
C GLN A 64 -3.11 0.00 -10.24
N LEU A 65 -4.16 0.19 -9.43
CA LEU A 65 -4.05 0.91 -8.16
C LEU A 65 -3.06 0.19 -7.22
N MET A 66 -3.15 -1.14 -7.14
CA MET A 66 -2.24 -1.97 -6.37
C MET A 66 -0.78 -1.77 -6.81
N GLU A 67 -0.51 -1.84 -8.12
CA GLU A 67 0.83 -1.67 -8.67
C GLU A 67 1.41 -0.29 -8.34
N ARG A 68 0.61 0.78 -8.45
CA ARG A 68 1.04 2.14 -8.13
C ARG A 68 1.34 2.35 -6.64
N ILE A 69 0.57 1.73 -5.76
CA ILE A 69 0.84 1.76 -4.32
C ILE A 69 2.18 1.07 -4.02
N ILE A 70 2.42 -0.10 -4.60
CA ILE A 70 3.67 -0.86 -4.41
C ILE A 70 4.88 -0.08 -4.95
N GLN A 71 4.74 0.57 -6.11
CA GLN A 71 5.79 1.43 -6.67
C GLN A 71 6.14 2.57 -5.71
N ASN A 72 5.13 3.27 -5.17
CA ASN A 72 5.34 4.33 -4.19
C ASN A 72 6.03 3.82 -2.91
N LEU A 73 5.60 2.67 -2.38
CA LEU A 73 6.24 2.05 -1.22
C LEU A 73 7.72 1.74 -1.50
N SER A 74 8.01 1.12 -2.64
CA SER A 74 9.38 0.73 -3.02
C SER A 74 10.30 1.95 -3.16
N THR A 75 9.82 3.04 -3.76
CA THR A 75 10.61 4.27 -3.91
C THR A 75 10.86 4.95 -2.57
N ASN A 76 9.86 5.04 -1.70
CA ASN A 76 10.02 5.74 -0.42
C ASN A 76 10.84 4.93 0.60
N LEU A 77 10.75 3.59 0.56
CA LEU A 77 11.55 2.71 1.42
C LEU A 77 13.02 2.65 1.02
N GLN A 78 13.36 2.88 -0.26
CA GLN A 78 14.75 2.92 -0.72
C GLN A 78 15.52 4.19 -0.33
N VAL A 79 14.82 5.22 0.14
CA VAL A 79 15.41 6.52 0.55
C VAL A 79 15.61 6.60 2.07
N SER A 80 15.42 5.49 2.79
CA SER A 80 15.56 5.39 4.25
C SER A 80 16.87 4.74 4.67
#